data_AF-A5DZG9-F1
#
_entry.id   AF-A5DZG9-F1
#
_cell.length_a   1.000
_cell.length_b   1.000
_cell.length_c   1.000
_cell.angle_alpha   90.00
_cell.angle_beta   90.00
_cell.angle_gamma   90.00
#
_symmetry.space_group_name_H-M   'P 1'
#
loop_
_entity.id
_entity.type
_entity.pdbx_description
1 polymer ?
#
loop_
_entity_poly.entity_id
_entity_poly.type
_entity_poly.pdbx_seq_one_letter_code
_entity_poly.pdbx_strand_id
1 'polypeptide(L)'
;MTTTVPLIYSFPEFLGVADAVADLIISAQNQTLYNTTDAKQIEMIKLGQMKRPSMTKTNSSLSVAMAMNGANNNSNNSNSNHNLISSSSNTINNTVNNTNNNNNNNNNNNNNSGSSTYIAHSSGNGISPLSHPSTGTNTGASSTTNSPSLSQSQSVTNIASGASSTNLQQNNKIKKEKKIMKKQEIRFKIAISGGSLIKILSQGLMHEQQYIEWDKWDIYFADERLVPFESQDSNYGQAEREIFSLIKGDKKPRIFHIDESLIDDPQEAADDYEKQLIQNFAKKDSVKLPMFDLLLLGCAPDGHIASLFPNQGEALREKLAWCIPVSKAPLGPENRITLTIPVICHAARVVFVVEGLTKAPIIKTIMERPEKGLPSSIVNETAVGKVSWFVDDAALNDLYDITKKKYKYLSIPEPDHSKDKQEEQV
;
A
#
# COMPACT_ATOMS: atom_id res chain seq x y z
N MET A 1 11.55 -18.41 -4.24
CA MET A 1 10.55 -17.47 -3.69
C MET A 1 9.28 -18.26 -3.49
N THR A 2 8.65 -18.18 -2.32
CA THR A 2 7.31 -18.76 -2.12
C THR A 2 6.31 -17.82 -2.80
N THR A 3 5.88 -18.15 -4.02
CA THR A 3 4.80 -17.43 -4.69
C THR A 3 3.51 -17.71 -3.92
N THR A 4 3.12 -16.81 -3.02
CA THR A 4 1.81 -16.87 -2.39
C THR A 4 0.76 -16.66 -3.47
N VAL A 5 0.03 -17.71 -3.82
CA VAL A 5 -1.09 -17.60 -4.76
C VAL A 5 -2.07 -16.56 -4.21
N PRO A 6 -2.41 -15.50 -4.97
CA PRO A 6 -3.31 -14.48 -4.48
C PRO A 6 -4.68 -15.06 -4.15
N LEU A 7 -5.31 -14.51 -3.12
CA LEU A 7 -6.70 -14.84 -2.81
C LEU A 7 -7.62 -14.02 -3.71
N ILE A 8 -8.60 -14.65 -4.33
CA ILE A 8 -9.52 -13.95 -5.23
C ILE A 8 -10.93 -14.15 -4.71
N TYR A 9 -11.55 -13.05 -4.31
CA TYR A 9 -12.92 -12.96 -3.84
C TYR A 9 -13.72 -12.25 -4.92
N SER A 10 -14.78 -12.90 -5.38
CA SER A 10 -15.60 -12.42 -6.48
C SER A 10 -17.05 -12.30 -6.01
N PHE A 11 -17.71 -11.23 -6.42
CA PHE A 11 -19.05 -10.86 -5.99
C PHE A 11 -19.94 -10.62 -7.21
N PRO A 12 -21.24 -10.95 -7.15
CA PRO A 12 -22.13 -10.75 -8.29
C PRO A 12 -22.22 -9.29 -8.76
N GLU A 13 -22.17 -8.36 -7.80
CA GLU A 13 -22.45 -6.95 -8.01
C GLU A 13 -21.51 -6.06 -7.17
N PHE A 14 -21.41 -4.79 -7.58
CA PHE A 14 -20.62 -3.73 -6.95
C PHE A 14 -20.82 -3.64 -5.43
N LEU A 15 -22.07 -3.68 -4.97
CA LEU A 15 -22.39 -3.48 -3.55
C LEU A 15 -21.73 -4.57 -2.67
N GLY A 16 -21.71 -5.81 -3.16
CA GLY A 16 -21.06 -6.92 -2.45
C GLY A 16 -19.54 -6.76 -2.33
N VAL A 17 -18.90 -6.10 -3.30
CA VAL A 17 -17.47 -5.76 -3.21
C VAL A 17 -17.26 -4.70 -2.14
N ALA A 18 -18.06 -3.63 -2.13
CA ALA A 18 -17.96 -2.54 -1.17
C ALA A 18 -18.10 -3.03 0.29
N ASP A 19 -19.10 -3.86 0.55
CA ASP A 19 -19.35 -4.39 1.90
C ASP A 19 -18.24 -5.33 2.37
N ALA A 20 -17.77 -6.21 1.48
CA ALA A 20 -16.68 -7.13 1.80
C ALA A 20 -15.35 -6.39 2.04
N VAL A 21 -15.07 -5.34 1.26
CA VAL A 21 -13.90 -4.48 1.46
C VAL A 21 -14.00 -3.71 2.78
N ALA A 22 -15.18 -3.19 3.14
CA ALA A 22 -15.40 -2.54 4.43
C ALA A 22 -15.13 -3.50 5.61
N ASP A 23 -15.70 -4.71 5.57
CA ASP A 23 -15.43 -5.74 6.59
C ASP A 23 -13.95 -6.09 6.69
N LEU A 24 -13.25 -6.22 5.56
CA LEU A 24 -11.83 -6.52 5.53
C LEU A 24 -11.01 -5.41 6.22
N ILE A 25 -11.33 -4.15 5.95
CA ILE A 25 -10.64 -2.99 6.54
C ILE A 25 -10.89 -2.95 8.04
N ILE A 26 -12.14 -3.11 8.49
CA ILE A 26 -12.50 -3.15 9.91
C ILE A 26 -11.83 -4.33 10.61
N SER A 27 -11.75 -5.49 9.95
CA SER A 27 -11.04 -6.66 10.46
C SER A 27 -9.54 -6.45 10.56
N ALA A 28 -8.94 -5.76 9.59
CA ALA A 28 -7.53 -5.38 9.64
C ALA A 28 -7.24 -4.40 10.78
N GLN A 29 -8.08 -3.37 10.96
CA GLN A 29 -8.05 -2.48 12.13
C GLN A 29 -8.11 -3.29 13.42
N ASN A 30 -9.11 -4.16 13.57
CA ASN A 30 -9.33 -4.91 14.80
C ASN A 30 -8.13 -5.80 15.14
N GLN A 31 -7.52 -6.43 14.13
CA GLN A 31 -6.28 -7.17 14.33
C GLN A 31 -5.12 -6.27 14.82
N THR A 32 -4.96 -5.09 14.22
CA THR A 32 -3.87 -4.16 14.60
C THR A 32 -4.06 -3.57 15.99
N LEU A 33 -5.28 -3.15 16.33
CA LEU A 33 -5.57 -2.48 17.60
C LEU A 33 -5.75 -3.48 18.75
N TYR A 34 -6.40 -4.62 18.49
CA TYR A 34 -6.87 -5.56 19.50
C TYR A 34 -6.31 -6.96 19.38
N ASN A 35 -5.65 -7.31 18.27
CA ASN A 35 -5.14 -8.67 17.99
C ASN A 35 -6.25 -9.75 18.03
N THR A 36 -7.49 -9.37 17.70
CA THR A 36 -8.67 -10.23 17.62
C THR A 36 -9.74 -9.56 16.77
N THR A 37 -10.63 -10.33 16.14
CA THR A 37 -11.84 -9.85 15.46
C THR A 37 -13.11 -10.17 16.25
N ASP A 38 -13.01 -10.83 17.41
CA ASP A 38 -14.16 -11.15 18.25
C ASP A 38 -14.70 -9.89 18.93
N ALA A 39 -15.94 -9.52 18.61
CA ALA A 39 -16.57 -8.28 19.09
C ALA A 39 -16.62 -8.19 20.62
N LYS A 40 -16.88 -9.31 21.32
CA LYS A 40 -16.96 -9.34 22.78
C LYS A 40 -15.59 -9.14 23.41
N GLN A 41 -14.55 -9.76 22.85
CA GLN A 41 -13.17 -9.52 23.29
C GLN A 41 -12.76 -8.06 23.08
N ILE A 42 -13.10 -7.47 21.93
CA ILE A 42 -12.83 -6.06 21.64
C ILE A 42 -13.49 -5.15 22.69
N GLU A 43 -14.77 -5.37 22.99
CA GLU A 43 -15.51 -4.60 23.99
C GLU A 43 -14.87 -4.74 25.40
N MET A 44 -14.53 -5.96 25.82
CA MET A 44 -13.84 -6.19 27.09
C MET A 44 -12.46 -5.51 27.14
N ILE A 45 -11.71 -5.49 26.03
CA ILE A 45 -10.42 -4.78 25.95
C ILE A 45 -10.64 -3.27 26.06
N LYS A 46 -11.64 -2.71 25.37
CA LYS A 46 -11.99 -1.28 25.43
C LYS A 46 -12.36 -0.84 26.85
N LEU A 47 -13.09 -1.67 27.59
CA LEU A 47 -13.47 -1.42 28.99
C LEU A 47 -12.33 -1.69 30.00
N GLY A 48 -11.14 -2.12 29.54
CA GLY A 48 -10.02 -2.47 30.41
C GLY A 48 -10.23 -3.77 31.20
N GLN A 49 -11.26 -4.54 30.88
CA GLN A 49 -11.64 -5.80 31.53
C GLN A 49 -10.83 -7.00 30.99
N MET A 50 -10.21 -6.85 29.82
CA MET A 50 -9.36 -7.87 29.20
C MET A 50 -8.06 -7.24 28.66
N LYS A 51 -6.94 -7.97 28.77
CA LYS A 51 -5.68 -7.58 28.11
C LYS A 51 -5.69 -8.04 26.66
N ARG A 52 -5.03 -7.26 25.79
CA ARG A 52 -4.77 -7.63 24.39
C ARG A 52 -4.13 -9.04 24.33
N PRO A 53 -4.69 -10.01 23.59
CA PRO A 53 -4.13 -11.35 23.46
C PRO A 53 -2.68 -11.31 22.96
N SER A 54 -1.81 -12.14 23.54
CA SER A 54 -0.42 -12.28 23.10
C SER A 54 -0.36 -13.14 21.82
N MET A 55 0.44 -12.73 20.84
CA MET A 55 0.83 -13.62 19.74
C MET A 55 1.79 -14.68 20.26
N THR A 56 1.33 -15.91 20.52
CA THR A 56 2.25 -17.03 20.81
C THR A 56 3.08 -17.37 19.57
N LYS A 57 4.37 -17.70 19.75
CA LYS A 57 5.34 -17.93 18.65
C LYS A 57 5.01 -19.09 17.70
N THR A 58 3.99 -19.90 17.99
CA THR A 58 3.44 -20.91 17.07
C THR A 58 2.52 -20.32 16.00
N ASN A 59 2.20 -19.03 16.08
CA ASN A 59 1.17 -18.37 15.29
C ASN A 59 1.69 -17.28 14.34
N SER A 60 2.98 -16.90 14.37
CA SER A 60 3.51 -15.85 13.47
C SER A 60 3.51 -16.23 11.99
N SER A 61 3.37 -17.52 11.65
CA SER A 61 3.16 -18.02 10.29
C SER A 61 1.79 -18.70 10.09
N LEU A 62 0.96 -18.82 11.14
CA LEU A 62 -0.26 -19.65 11.14
C LEU A 62 -1.53 -18.97 11.70
N SER A 63 -1.48 -17.79 12.34
CA SER A 63 -2.70 -17.16 12.91
C SER A 63 -3.49 -16.25 11.97
N VAL A 64 -3.42 -16.50 10.66
CA VAL A 64 -4.52 -16.13 9.76
C VAL A 64 -5.16 -17.39 9.15
N ALA A 65 -4.68 -18.59 9.49
CA ALA A 65 -5.23 -19.85 8.97
C ALA A 65 -6.35 -20.44 9.85
N MET A 66 -6.49 -20.03 11.12
CA MET A 66 -7.41 -20.69 12.07
C MET A 66 -8.73 -19.95 12.38
N ALA A 67 -9.11 -18.92 11.62
CA ALA A 67 -10.49 -18.36 11.69
C ALA A 67 -11.43 -18.89 10.57
N MET A 68 -10.93 -19.78 9.70
CA MET A 68 -11.68 -20.28 8.53
C MET A 68 -11.61 -21.80 8.33
N ASN A 69 -11.33 -22.60 9.37
CA ASN A 69 -11.47 -24.05 9.26
C ASN A 69 -12.11 -24.66 10.52
N GLY A 70 -13.31 -25.23 10.35
CA GLY A 70 -14.10 -25.95 11.35
C GLY A 70 -15.60 -25.74 11.11
N ALA A 71 -16.46 -26.75 10.92
CA ALA A 71 -16.29 -28.18 10.98
C ALA A 71 -17.35 -28.83 10.06
N ASN A 72 -16.91 -29.75 9.20
CA ASN A 72 -17.77 -30.72 8.56
C ASN A 72 -17.92 -31.88 9.55
N ASN A 73 -18.94 -31.83 10.41
CA ASN A 73 -19.35 -32.99 11.20
C ASN A 73 -20.49 -33.67 10.45
N ASN A 74 -20.17 -34.72 9.72
CA ASN A 74 -21.16 -35.78 9.51
C ASN A 74 -20.56 -37.10 9.97
N SER A 75 -21.30 -37.73 10.86
CA SER A 75 -21.02 -39.03 11.44
C SER A 75 -20.88 -40.09 10.34
N ASN A 76 -19.89 -40.97 10.45
CA ASN A 76 -20.22 -42.38 10.50
C ASN A 76 -19.09 -43.21 11.12
N ASN A 77 -19.56 -44.07 12.00
CA ASN A 77 -18.86 -45.01 12.85
C ASN A 77 -18.64 -46.31 12.08
N SER A 78 -17.40 -46.82 12.04
CA SER A 78 -17.15 -48.26 12.06
C SER A 78 -15.66 -48.56 12.29
N ASN A 79 -15.40 -49.15 13.45
CA ASN A 79 -14.22 -49.91 13.84
C ASN A 79 -13.69 -50.87 12.76
N SER A 80 -12.36 -50.99 12.65
CA SER A 80 -11.67 -52.27 12.86
C SER A 80 -10.14 -52.14 12.85
N ASN A 81 -9.54 -52.81 13.84
CA ASN A 81 -8.12 -53.07 14.08
C ASN A 81 -7.35 -53.65 12.87
N HIS A 82 -6.07 -53.30 12.69
CA HIS A 82 -4.91 -54.18 13.00
C HIS A 82 -3.55 -53.65 12.49
N ASN A 83 -2.54 -53.82 13.36
CA ASN A 83 -1.12 -54.18 13.16
C ASN A 83 -0.18 -53.42 12.19
N LEU A 84 0.86 -52.85 12.81
CA LEU A 84 2.30 -53.11 12.61
C LEU A 84 2.71 -53.92 11.36
N ILE A 85 3.64 -53.38 10.57
CA ILE A 85 5.00 -53.92 10.33
C ILE A 85 5.82 -52.96 9.45
N SER A 86 7.10 -52.90 9.80
CA SER A 86 8.24 -52.24 9.15
C SER A 86 8.56 -52.71 7.72
N SER A 87 9.28 -51.86 6.99
CA SER A 87 10.54 -52.14 6.26
C SER A 87 10.61 -51.68 4.80
N SER A 88 11.67 -50.89 4.56
CA SER A 88 12.66 -50.98 3.47
C SER A 88 12.25 -50.77 2.00
N SER A 89 12.86 -49.71 1.44
CA SER A 89 13.64 -49.67 0.19
C SER A 89 13.11 -50.38 -1.06
N ASN A 90 12.89 -49.60 -2.14
CA ASN A 90 13.53 -49.93 -3.42
C ASN A 90 13.59 -48.73 -4.39
N THR A 91 14.81 -48.49 -4.86
CA THR A 91 15.19 -47.67 -6.00
C THR A 91 14.99 -48.48 -7.28
N ILE A 92 14.32 -47.95 -8.30
CA ILE A 92 14.46 -48.40 -9.70
C ILE A 92 14.44 -47.19 -10.64
N ASN A 93 15.53 -47.08 -11.40
CA ASN A 93 15.72 -46.25 -12.59
C ASN A 93 14.81 -46.69 -13.75
N ASN A 94 14.35 -45.76 -14.58
CA ASN A 94 14.38 -45.97 -16.03
C ASN A 94 14.28 -44.67 -16.85
N THR A 95 15.41 -44.30 -17.45
CA THR A 95 15.67 -44.14 -18.89
C THR A 95 14.64 -43.42 -19.79
N VAL A 96 15.06 -42.22 -20.20
CA VAL A 96 15.04 -41.61 -21.55
C VAL A 96 14.37 -42.42 -22.67
N ASN A 97 13.41 -41.79 -23.36
CA ASN A 97 13.28 -41.98 -24.81
C ASN A 97 12.86 -40.68 -25.51
N ASN A 98 13.68 -40.33 -26.49
CA ASN A 98 13.57 -39.21 -27.41
C ASN A 98 12.89 -39.73 -28.68
N THR A 99 11.88 -39.06 -29.23
CA THR A 99 11.43 -39.34 -30.60
C THR A 99 10.90 -38.07 -31.26
N ASN A 100 11.67 -37.62 -32.26
CA ASN A 100 11.28 -36.71 -33.32
C ASN A 100 10.00 -37.18 -34.02
N ASN A 101 9.15 -36.23 -34.44
CA ASN A 101 8.51 -36.35 -35.74
C ASN A 101 8.20 -34.98 -36.34
N ASN A 102 8.94 -34.68 -37.41
CA ASN A 102 8.57 -33.73 -38.45
C ASN A 102 7.34 -34.25 -39.20
N ASN A 103 6.45 -33.34 -39.61
CA ASN A 103 5.86 -33.42 -40.94
C ASN A 103 5.42 -32.05 -41.43
N ASN A 104 6.05 -31.65 -42.54
CA ASN A 104 5.61 -30.62 -43.47
C ASN A 104 4.26 -30.99 -44.09
N ASN A 105 3.42 -29.99 -44.37
CA ASN A 105 3.02 -29.77 -45.76
C ASN A 105 2.48 -28.36 -46.01
N ASN A 106 2.97 -27.81 -47.12
CA ASN A 106 2.64 -26.55 -47.77
C ASN A 106 1.19 -26.52 -48.30
N ASN A 107 0.60 -25.32 -48.36
CA ASN A 107 0.28 -24.69 -49.64
C ASN A 107 -0.13 -23.21 -49.50
N ASN A 108 0.67 -22.36 -50.16
CA ASN A 108 0.35 -21.17 -51.00
C ASN A 108 -1.14 -20.79 -51.12
N ASN A 109 -1.56 -19.51 -51.20
CA ASN A 109 -1.06 -18.49 -52.13
C ASN A 109 -1.67 -17.09 -51.87
N ASN A 110 -0.84 -16.05 -52.01
CA ASN A 110 -1.03 -14.79 -52.74
C ASN A 110 -2.03 -13.66 -52.38
N ASN A 111 -1.42 -12.45 -52.44
CA ASN A 111 -1.92 -11.11 -52.84
C ASN A 111 -2.77 -10.36 -51.80
N ASN A 112 -2.67 -9.04 -51.59
CA ASN A 112 -2.11 -7.96 -52.39
C ASN A 112 -1.80 -6.74 -51.49
N SER A 113 -0.77 -6.01 -51.88
CA SER A 113 -0.43 -4.61 -51.59
C SER A 113 -1.62 -3.63 -51.59
N GLY A 114 -1.56 -2.63 -50.71
CA GLY A 114 -2.46 -1.48 -50.69
C GLY A 114 -1.89 -0.34 -49.86
N SER A 115 -1.00 0.46 -50.45
CA SER A 115 -0.62 1.79 -49.99
C SER A 115 -1.84 2.72 -49.94
N SER A 116 -1.94 3.57 -48.90
CA SER A 116 -2.51 4.90 -49.08
C SER A 116 -1.96 5.91 -48.07
N THR A 117 -1.19 6.83 -48.62
CA THR A 117 -0.80 8.16 -48.14
C THR A 117 -1.99 9.13 -48.07
N TYR A 118 -2.01 10.02 -47.08
CA TYR A 118 -2.55 11.39 -47.14
C TYR A 118 -1.70 12.25 -46.18
N ILE A 119 -0.74 13.02 -46.70
CA ILE A 119 -0.78 14.44 -47.12
C ILE A 119 -0.92 15.42 -45.95
N ALA A 120 0.16 16.18 -45.82
CA ALA A 120 0.35 17.37 -45.01
C ALA A 120 -0.38 18.60 -45.59
N HIS A 121 -0.72 19.55 -44.73
CA HIS A 121 -0.83 20.96 -45.10
C HIS A 121 0.20 21.77 -44.32
N SER A 122 1.01 22.50 -45.08
CA SER A 122 1.97 23.50 -44.64
C SER A 122 1.41 24.92 -44.84
N SER A 123 1.82 25.80 -43.94
CA SER A 123 2.00 27.25 -44.14
C SER A 123 2.66 27.77 -42.86
N GLY A 124 3.86 28.36 -42.80
CA GLY A 124 4.65 29.04 -43.83
C GLY A 124 4.82 30.52 -43.43
N ASN A 125 6.09 30.96 -43.31
CA ASN A 125 6.63 32.31 -43.07
C ASN A 125 6.88 32.71 -41.59
N GLY A 126 8.03 33.30 -41.23
CA GLY A 126 9.10 33.91 -42.03
C GLY A 126 10.38 34.20 -41.22
N ILE A 127 11.38 34.67 -41.96
CA ILE A 127 12.83 34.73 -41.69
C ILE A 127 13.25 36.03 -40.98
N SER A 128 14.23 35.92 -40.05
CA SER A 128 15.40 36.76 -39.60
C SER A 128 15.54 38.26 -40.01
N PRO A 129 16.37 39.14 -39.37
CA PRO A 129 17.68 38.84 -38.73
C PRO A 129 18.21 39.74 -37.55
N LEU A 130 19.35 39.29 -36.96
CA LEU A 130 20.51 39.99 -36.36
C LEU A 130 20.37 41.37 -35.65
N SER A 131 20.86 41.47 -34.39
CA SER A 131 22.05 42.26 -33.96
C SER A 131 22.05 42.67 -32.47
N HIS A 132 23.24 42.60 -31.85
CA HIS A 132 23.63 43.23 -30.57
C HIS A 132 23.70 44.78 -30.73
N PRO A 133 23.50 45.61 -29.67
CA PRO A 133 24.56 45.89 -28.69
C PRO A 133 24.10 46.18 -27.23
N SER A 134 25.12 46.28 -26.38
CA SER A 134 25.16 46.62 -24.95
C SER A 134 24.52 47.95 -24.51
N THR A 135 24.09 48.06 -23.24
CA THR A 135 24.54 49.09 -22.26
C THR A 135 23.87 48.95 -20.87
N GLY A 136 24.69 49.11 -19.81
CA GLY A 136 24.39 49.66 -18.45
C GLY A 136 23.39 48.92 -17.55
N THR A 137 23.56 48.80 -16.22
CA THR A 137 24.24 49.66 -15.24
C THR A 137 24.44 48.92 -13.88
N ASN A 138 25.45 49.37 -13.11
CA ASN A 138 25.52 49.45 -11.63
C ASN A 138 25.55 48.16 -10.78
N THR A 139 26.40 47.97 -9.76
CA THR A 139 27.16 48.85 -8.84
C THR A 139 28.37 48.11 -8.21
N GLY A 140 29.39 48.88 -7.78
CA GLY A 140 30.65 48.49 -7.11
C GLY A 140 30.53 47.54 -5.90
N ALA A 141 31.46 46.61 -5.68
CA ALA A 141 32.81 46.77 -5.10
C ALA A 141 32.78 47.07 -3.57
N SER A 142 33.57 46.49 -2.67
CA SER A 142 34.63 45.47 -2.73
C SER A 142 35.11 45.15 -1.29
N SER A 143 35.69 43.95 -1.13
CA SER A 143 36.85 43.62 -0.27
C SER A 143 36.80 43.80 1.25
N THR A 144 36.95 42.68 1.97
CA THR A 144 37.59 42.64 3.30
C THR A 144 38.61 41.50 3.34
N THR A 145 39.89 41.87 3.30
CA THR A 145 41.03 41.10 3.80
C THR A 145 41.60 41.86 4.99
N ASN A 146 41.85 41.20 6.12
CA ASN A 146 43.02 41.36 7.00
C ASN A 146 42.78 40.71 8.38
N SER A 147 43.54 39.65 8.66
CA SER A 147 44.11 39.35 9.99
C SER A 147 45.19 40.42 10.30
N PRO A 148 45.69 40.67 11.54
CA PRO A 148 46.02 39.68 12.60
C PRO A 148 45.87 40.18 14.06
N SER A 149 46.19 39.34 15.06
CA SER A 149 47.15 39.65 16.16
C SER A 149 47.10 38.68 17.35
N LEU A 150 48.23 38.65 18.05
CA LEU A 150 48.73 37.72 19.06
C LEU A 150 48.56 38.27 20.50
N SER A 151 48.47 37.33 21.45
CA SER A 151 49.20 37.23 22.75
C SER A 151 48.88 38.08 23.99
N GLN A 152 48.86 37.34 25.13
CA GLN A 152 49.32 37.66 26.51
C GLN A 152 48.53 38.72 27.30
N SER A 153 48.30 38.67 28.63
CA SER A 153 48.74 37.91 29.82
C SER A 153 47.63 38.12 30.91
N GLN A 154 47.51 37.50 32.09
CA GLN A 154 48.46 37.32 33.19
C GLN A 154 47.81 36.47 34.32
N SER A 155 48.68 35.82 35.10
CA SER A 155 48.60 35.09 36.39
C SER A 155 47.68 35.66 37.49
N VAL A 156 47.25 34.94 38.54
CA VAL A 156 48.04 34.51 39.73
C VAL A 156 47.32 33.40 40.54
N THR A 157 48.12 32.49 41.09
CA THR A 157 47.82 31.38 42.01
C THR A 157 47.53 31.86 43.44
N ASN A 158 46.81 31.06 44.26
CA ASN A 158 47.34 30.36 45.45
C ASN A 158 46.35 30.12 46.63
N ILE A 159 46.52 28.91 47.19
CA ILE A 159 46.45 28.48 48.60
C ILE A 159 45.10 28.01 49.17
N ALA A 160 45.14 26.73 49.52
CA ALA A 160 44.26 26.02 50.45
C ALA A 160 44.85 26.02 51.87
N SER A 161 43.98 26.17 52.87
CA SER A 161 44.10 25.75 54.27
C SER A 161 42.75 26.08 54.94
N GLY A 162 42.14 25.37 55.88
CA GLY A 162 42.38 24.13 56.61
C GLY A 162 41.30 24.05 57.71
N ALA A 163 41.02 22.83 58.19
CA ALA A 163 40.32 22.47 59.44
C ALA A 163 38.76 22.49 59.52
N SER A 164 38.22 21.26 59.50
CA SER A 164 37.33 20.65 60.51
C SER A 164 36.06 21.37 60.99
N SER A 165 34.89 20.81 60.66
CA SER A 165 34.04 20.02 61.59
C SER A 165 32.57 19.95 61.13
N THR A 166 31.94 18.82 61.44
CA THR A 166 30.48 18.60 61.56
C THR A 166 29.59 18.88 60.35
N ASN A 167 29.25 17.82 59.61
CA ASN A 167 27.88 17.26 59.56
C ASN A 167 27.80 16.22 58.44
N LEU A 168 28.02 14.96 58.82
CA LEU A 168 27.49 13.83 58.07
C LEU A 168 25.96 13.88 58.18
N GLN A 169 25.28 13.52 57.09
CA GLN A 169 23.82 13.36 56.94
C GLN A 169 23.05 14.59 56.47
N GLN A 170 23.18 14.94 55.18
CA GLN A 170 22.05 15.28 54.30
C GLN A 170 22.60 15.75 52.95
N ASN A 171 22.56 14.88 51.94
CA ASN A 171 22.25 15.21 50.55
C ASN A 171 22.64 14.04 49.65
N ASN A 172 21.74 13.06 49.56
CA ASN A 172 21.65 12.19 48.40
C ASN A 172 20.17 11.81 48.20
N LYS A 173 19.32 12.83 48.06
CA LYS A 173 17.96 12.64 47.55
C LYS A 173 18.06 12.62 46.03
N ILE A 174 18.47 11.46 45.51
CA ILE A 174 18.39 11.12 44.09
C ILE A 174 16.91 11.30 43.70
N LYS A 175 16.60 12.40 43.01
CA LYS A 175 15.34 12.56 42.28
C LYS A 175 15.36 11.54 41.15
N LYS A 176 14.88 10.32 41.42
CA LYS A 176 14.43 9.40 40.36
C LYS A 176 13.13 9.97 39.81
N GLU A 177 13.24 10.95 38.91
CA GLU A 177 12.16 11.24 37.97
C GLU A 177 11.99 9.99 37.12
N LYS A 178 10.97 9.18 37.46
CA LYS A 178 10.49 8.14 36.57
C LYS A 178 9.99 8.86 35.32
N LYS A 179 10.82 8.89 34.28
CA LYS A 179 10.39 9.26 32.92
C LYS A 179 9.26 8.29 32.58
N ILE A 180 8.01 8.71 32.77
CA ILE A 180 6.84 7.95 32.33
C ILE A 180 6.97 7.93 30.81
N MET A 181 7.55 6.85 30.26
CA MET A 181 7.47 6.58 28.85
C MET A 181 5.97 6.42 28.57
N LYS A 182 5.33 7.47 28.03
CA LYS A 182 3.95 7.37 27.55
C LYS A 182 3.93 6.17 26.62
N LYS A 183 3.17 5.14 27.00
CA LYS A 183 3.01 3.94 26.18
C LYS A 183 2.51 4.42 24.83
N GLN A 184 3.29 4.17 23.79
CA GLN A 184 2.95 4.65 22.47
C GLN A 184 1.61 4.02 22.06
N GLU A 185 0.68 4.87 21.64
CA GLU A 185 -0.61 4.43 21.16
C GLU A 185 -0.42 3.56 19.91
N ILE A 186 -1.11 2.42 19.87
CA ILE A 186 -1.14 1.55 18.69
C ILE A 186 -2.13 2.16 17.71
N ARG A 187 -1.70 2.34 16.47
CA ARG A 187 -2.48 2.97 15.41
C ARG A 187 -2.54 2.06 14.20
N PHE A 188 -3.67 2.07 13.51
CA PHE A 188 -3.89 1.34 12.27
C PHE A 188 -3.42 2.20 11.09
N LYS A 189 -2.41 1.73 10.36
CA LYS A 189 -1.76 2.46 9.27
C LYS A 189 -2.20 1.87 7.94
N ILE A 190 -2.97 2.64 7.18
CA ILE A 190 -3.55 2.26 5.90
C ILE A 190 -3.06 3.19 4.79
N ALA A 191 -2.73 2.64 3.62
CA ALA A 191 -2.50 3.41 2.40
C ALA A 191 -3.59 3.09 1.36
N ILE A 192 -4.11 4.11 0.69
CA ILE A 192 -5.18 3.97 -0.32
C ILE A 192 -4.75 4.62 -1.65
N SER A 193 -5.08 4.01 -2.79
CA SER A 193 -5.01 4.70 -4.08
C SER A 193 -6.31 5.48 -4.36
N GLY A 194 -6.31 6.32 -5.39
CA GLY A 194 -7.52 7.03 -5.81
C GLY A 194 -8.42 6.31 -6.80
N GLY A 195 -9.20 7.09 -7.54
CA GLY A 195 -10.08 6.61 -8.61
C GLY A 195 -11.37 5.97 -8.08
N SER A 196 -11.84 4.91 -8.75
CA SER A 196 -13.06 4.20 -8.34
C SER A 196 -12.93 3.56 -6.96
N LEU A 197 -11.71 3.27 -6.49
CA LEU A 197 -11.48 2.73 -5.15
C LEU A 197 -12.09 3.64 -4.07
N ILE A 198 -11.92 4.95 -4.16
CA ILE A 198 -12.47 5.88 -3.15
C ILE A 198 -14.00 5.79 -3.07
N LYS A 199 -14.67 5.59 -4.22
CA LYS A 199 -16.13 5.42 -4.26
C LYS A 199 -16.57 4.14 -3.58
N ILE A 200 -15.85 3.04 -3.81
CA ILE A 200 -16.10 1.74 -3.15
C ILE A 200 -15.93 1.88 -1.63
N LEU A 201 -14.87 2.57 -1.21
CA LEU A 201 -14.61 2.83 0.20
C LEU A 201 -15.67 3.74 0.83
N SER A 202 -16.11 4.77 0.13
CA SER A 202 -17.20 5.62 0.58
C SER A 202 -18.48 4.80 0.77
N GLN A 203 -18.87 4.02 -0.25
CA GLN A 203 -20.05 3.16 -0.19
C GLN A 203 -19.96 2.20 1.01
N GLY A 204 -18.88 1.42 1.16
CA GLY A 204 -18.79 0.42 2.22
C GLY A 204 -18.58 1.01 3.62
N LEU A 205 -17.64 1.96 3.80
CA LEU A 205 -17.25 2.43 5.13
C LEU A 205 -18.26 3.41 5.74
N MET A 206 -19.00 4.17 4.92
CA MET A 206 -19.91 5.19 5.45
C MET A 206 -21.17 4.60 6.10
N HIS A 207 -21.57 3.38 5.71
CA HIS A 207 -22.63 2.62 6.36
C HIS A 207 -22.16 1.92 7.65
N GLU A 208 -20.85 1.69 7.78
CA GLU A 208 -20.27 0.89 8.87
C GLU A 208 -19.44 1.68 9.88
N GLN A 209 -19.62 3.01 9.93
CA GLN A 209 -18.84 3.91 10.78
C GLN A 209 -18.85 3.53 12.28
N GLN A 210 -19.93 2.90 12.78
CA GLN A 210 -20.04 2.42 14.17
C GLN A 210 -18.98 1.38 14.56
N TYR A 211 -18.39 0.69 13.59
CA TYR A 211 -17.36 -0.32 13.80
C TYR A 211 -15.93 0.23 13.65
N ILE A 212 -15.79 1.51 13.26
CA ILE A 212 -14.52 2.14 12.93
C ILE A 212 -14.04 3.04 14.08
N GLU A 213 -12.77 2.91 14.45
CA GLU A 213 -12.11 3.77 15.42
C GLU A 213 -11.24 4.82 14.71
N TRP A 214 -11.91 5.77 14.06
CA TRP A 214 -11.29 6.79 13.22
C TRP A 214 -10.12 7.50 13.89
N ASP A 215 -10.21 7.84 15.18
CA ASP A 215 -9.15 8.50 15.95
C ASP A 215 -7.84 7.70 16.05
N LYS A 216 -7.86 6.41 15.70
CA LYS A 216 -6.70 5.52 15.71
C LYS A 216 -6.14 5.20 14.31
N TRP A 217 -6.69 5.81 13.26
CA TRP A 217 -6.23 5.60 11.90
C TRP A 217 -5.14 6.61 11.52
N ASP A 218 -4.13 6.12 10.82
CA ASP A 218 -3.23 6.93 10.01
C ASP A 218 -3.46 6.55 8.54
N ILE A 219 -4.00 7.48 7.76
CA ILE A 219 -4.34 7.27 6.35
C ILE A 219 -3.29 7.94 5.48
N TYR A 220 -2.72 7.18 4.56
CA TYR A 220 -1.74 7.61 3.57
C TYR A 220 -2.28 7.34 2.17
N PHE A 221 -1.63 7.92 1.16
CA PHE A 221 -1.97 7.73 -0.24
C PHE A 221 -0.86 6.93 -0.93
N ALA A 222 -1.27 5.93 -1.73
CA ALA A 222 -0.33 5.12 -2.51
C ALA A 222 0.27 5.91 -3.68
N ASP A 223 -0.47 6.88 -4.19
CA ASP A 223 -0.07 7.88 -5.18
C ASP A 223 -0.91 9.13 -5.02
N GLU A 224 -0.45 10.22 -5.62
CA GLU A 224 -1.22 11.45 -5.75
C GLU A 224 -0.91 12.15 -7.07
N ARG A 225 -1.92 12.80 -7.64
CA ARG A 225 -1.81 13.63 -8.84
C ARG A 225 -1.48 15.02 -8.34
N LEU A 226 -0.42 15.62 -8.89
CA LEU A 226 0.03 16.94 -8.47
C LEU A 226 -0.82 18.01 -9.14
N VAL A 227 -2.01 18.17 -8.59
CA VAL A 227 -3.05 19.12 -8.98
C VAL A 227 -3.65 19.72 -7.69
N PRO A 228 -4.34 20.87 -7.77
CA PRO A 228 -5.06 21.40 -6.62
C PRO A 228 -6.07 20.40 -6.04
N PHE A 229 -6.32 20.44 -4.74
CA PHE A 229 -7.20 19.52 -4.02
C PHE A 229 -8.67 19.68 -4.43
N GLU A 230 -9.08 20.85 -4.93
CA GLU A 230 -10.40 21.06 -5.52
C GLU A 230 -10.57 20.31 -6.85
N SER A 231 -9.48 19.91 -7.50
CA SER A 231 -9.53 19.11 -8.72
C SER A 231 -10.24 17.78 -8.48
N GLN A 232 -10.95 17.32 -9.51
CA GLN A 232 -11.53 15.98 -9.52
C GLN A 232 -10.46 14.89 -9.64
N ASP A 233 -9.25 15.23 -10.09
CA ASP A 233 -8.16 14.28 -10.26
C ASP A 233 -7.33 14.05 -8.99
N SER A 234 -7.48 14.89 -7.96
CA SER A 234 -6.81 14.71 -6.66
C SER A 234 -7.41 13.55 -5.88
N ASN A 235 -6.57 12.58 -5.51
CA ASN A 235 -6.96 11.45 -4.69
C ASN A 235 -7.36 11.90 -3.28
N TYR A 236 -6.57 12.79 -2.66
CA TYR A 236 -6.91 13.40 -1.37
C TYR A 236 -8.19 14.22 -1.47
N GLY A 237 -8.31 15.10 -2.48
CA GLY A 237 -9.50 15.90 -2.69
C GLY A 237 -10.76 15.04 -2.83
N GLN A 238 -10.69 13.94 -3.57
CA GLN A 238 -11.79 12.99 -3.70
C GLN A 238 -12.12 12.31 -2.36
N ALA A 239 -11.10 11.81 -1.64
CA ALA A 239 -11.30 11.17 -0.34
C ALA A 239 -11.87 12.14 0.72
N GLU A 240 -11.48 13.41 0.69
CA GLU A 240 -12.05 14.45 1.56
C GLU A 240 -13.55 14.62 1.31
N ARG A 241 -13.94 14.76 0.04
CA ARG A 241 -15.34 14.96 -0.37
C ARG A 241 -16.23 13.75 -0.11
N GLU A 242 -15.71 12.55 -0.35
CA GLU A 242 -16.51 11.32 -0.35
C GLU A 242 -16.41 10.53 0.97
N ILE A 243 -15.42 10.79 1.82
CA ILE A 243 -15.17 10.01 3.04
C ILE A 243 -14.94 10.93 4.23
N PHE A 244 -13.86 11.72 4.25
CA PHE A 244 -13.37 12.32 5.49
C PHE A 244 -14.32 13.40 6.04
N SER A 245 -14.92 14.21 5.18
CA SER A 245 -15.94 15.20 5.55
C SER A 245 -17.24 14.55 6.05
N LEU A 246 -17.50 13.30 5.68
CA LEU A 246 -18.69 12.54 6.06
C LEU A 246 -18.53 11.70 7.34
N ILE A 247 -17.32 11.64 7.91
CA ILE A 247 -17.07 10.96 9.18
C ILE A 247 -17.87 11.64 10.29
N LYS A 248 -18.71 10.88 10.98
CA LYS A 248 -19.56 11.40 12.08
C LYS A 248 -18.78 11.49 13.39
N GLY A 249 -19.12 12.50 14.20
CA GLY A 249 -18.54 12.71 15.54
C GLY A 249 -17.14 13.35 15.56
N ASP A 250 -16.59 13.48 16.76
CA ASP A 250 -15.35 14.25 17.01
C ASP A 250 -14.06 13.46 16.80
N LYS A 251 -14.16 12.13 16.71
CA LYS A 251 -13.02 11.24 16.52
C LYS A 251 -12.66 11.18 15.05
N LYS A 252 -11.53 11.79 14.67
CA LYS A 252 -11.08 11.91 13.28
C LYS A 252 -9.74 11.20 13.05
N PRO A 253 -9.51 10.64 11.85
CA PRO A 253 -8.23 10.04 11.49
C PRO A 253 -7.14 11.09 11.34
N ARG A 254 -5.88 10.64 11.34
CA ARG A 254 -4.77 11.44 10.85
C ARG A 254 -4.57 11.16 9.37
N ILE A 255 -4.62 12.20 8.56
CA ILE A 255 -4.43 12.09 7.11
C ILE A 255 -3.04 12.61 6.74
N PHE A 256 -2.34 11.85 5.91
CA PHE A 256 -1.01 12.17 5.40
C PHE A 256 -1.08 12.23 3.87
N HIS A 257 -1.16 13.45 3.35
CA HIS A 257 -1.21 13.77 1.92
C HIS A 257 -0.02 14.68 1.54
N ILE A 258 0.11 15.02 0.27
CA ILE A 258 1.14 15.95 -0.21
C ILE A 258 0.94 17.36 0.35
N ASP A 259 1.99 18.19 0.34
CA ASP A 259 1.83 19.64 0.44
C ASP A 259 1.37 20.20 -0.92
N GLU A 260 0.18 20.79 -0.97
CA GLU A 260 -0.38 21.36 -2.19
C GLU A 260 0.49 22.49 -2.77
N SER A 261 1.29 23.18 -1.94
CA SER A 261 2.19 24.22 -2.43
C SER A 261 3.36 23.68 -3.26
N LEU A 262 3.59 22.36 -3.27
CA LEU A 262 4.66 21.68 -4.00
C LEU A 262 4.18 21.03 -5.31
N ILE A 263 2.93 21.21 -5.73
CA ILE A 263 2.38 20.51 -6.92
C ILE A 263 3.10 20.84 -8.23
N ASP A 264 3.78 21.98 -8.30
CA ASP A 264 4.57 22.39 -9.48
C ASP A 264 5.99 21.80 -9.49
N ASP A 265 6.44 21.13 -8.42
CA ASP A 265 7.73 20.45 -8.32
C ASP A 265 7.55 18.99 -7.87
N PRO A 266 7.46 18.04 -8.83
CA PRO A 266 7.22 16.65 -8.50
C PRO A 266 8.28 16.02 -7.61
N GLN A 267 9.54 16.42 -7.76
CA GLN A 267 10.64 15.86 -6.99
C GLN A 267 10.54 16.32 -5.53
N GLU A 268 10.36 17.63 -5.30
CA GLU A 268 10.21 18.16 -3.94
C GLU A 268 8.94 17.63 -3.25
N ALA A 269 7.83 17.48 -3.99
CA ALA A 269 6.61 16.88 -3.46
C ALA A 269 6.82 15.41 -3.03
N ALA A 270 7.58 14.62 -3.81
CA ALA A 270 7.90 13.24 -3.47
C ALA A 270 8.83 13.16 -2.24
N ASP A 271 9.83 14.04 -2.17
CA ASP A 271 10.79 14.11 -1.07
C ASP A 271 10.13 14.54 0.25
N ASP A 272 9.21 15.51 0.21
CA ASP A 272 8.42 15.88 1.38
C ASP A 272 7.53 14.71 1.86
N TYR A 273 6.84 14.04 0.93
CA TYR A 273 5.99 12.90 1.28
C TYR A 273 6.81 11.74 1.87
N GLU A 274 7.98 11.46 1.30
CA GLU A 274 8.92 10.48 1.84
C GLU A 274 9.38 10.85 3.25
N LYS A 275 9.71 12.12 3.50
CA LYS A 275 10.08 12.62 4.82
C LYS A 275 8.94 12.45 5.83
N GLN A 276 7.68 12.69 5.44
CA GLN A 276 6.52 12.41 6.28
C GLN A 276 6.43 10.92 6.62
N LEU A 277 6.64 10.02 5.65
CA LEU A 277 6.67 8.57 5.89
C LEU A 277 7.78 8.20 6.88
N ILE A 278 9.01 8.67 6.66
CA ILE A 278 10.16 8.39 7.54
C ILE A 278 9.86 8.82 8.98
N GLN A 279 9.33 10.03 9.20
CA GLN A 279 9.00 10.51 10.54
C GLN A 279 7.95 9.65 11.26
N ASN A 280 7.02 9.05 10.50
CA ASN A 280 5.91 8.29 11.06
C ASN A 280 6.18 6.79 11.22
N PHE A 281 7.12 6.22 10.45
CA PHE A 281 7.48 4.81 10.49
C PHE A 281 8.87 4.56 11.12
N ALA A 282 9.86 5.39 10.83
CA ALA A 282 11.26 5.18 11.21
C ALA A 282 11.64 5.72 12.60
N LYS A 283 10.69 5.80 13.55
CA LYS A 283 10.97 6.20 14.95
C LYS A 283 11.89 5.22 15.72
N LYS A 284 12.32 4.14 15.08
CA LYS A 284 13.33 3.20 15.55
C LYS A 284 14.39 3.09 14.46
N ASP A 285 15.67 3.23 14.83
CA ASP A 285 16.85 3.31 13.93
C ASP A 285 17.08 2.08 13.02
N SER A 286 16.11 1.17 12.89
CA SER A 286 16.22 -0.11 12.19
C SER A 286 15.18 -0.33 11.08
N VAL A 287 14.24 0.60 10.85
CA VAL A 287 13.18 0.41 9.86
C VAL A 287 13.72 0.74 8.47
N LYS A 288 13.88 -0.29 7.62
CA LYS A 288 14.34 -0.13 6.24
C LYS A 288 13.24 0.27 5.25
N LEU A 289 12.02 -0.21 5.49
CA LEU A 289 10.83 0.07 4.69
C LEU A 289 9.64 0.26 5.63
N PRO A 290 8.69 1.16 5.32
CA PRO A 290 7.48 1.33 6.09
C PRO A 290 6.60 0.09 5.89
N MET A 291 6.05 -0.44 6.98
CA MET A 291 5.14 -1.58 6.94
C MET A 291 3.74 -1.10 7.27
N PHE A 292 2.90 -0.93 6.24
CA PHE A 292 1.48 -0.64 6.39
C PHE A 292 0.73 -1.89 6.90
N ASP A 293 -0.30 -1.70 7.72
CA ASP A 293 -1.19 -2.79 8.14
C ASP A 293 -2.07 -3.28 6.97
N LEU A 294 -2.42 -2.35 6.08
CA LEU A 294 -3.23 -2.56 4.90
C LEU A 294 -2.88 -1.55 3.81
N LEU A 295 -2.74 -2.01 2.57
CA LEU A 295 -2.54 -1.17 1.40
C LEU A 295 -3.58 -1.54 0.34
N LEU A 296 -4.44 -0.59 0.00
CA LEU A 296 -5.54 -0.77 -0.95
C LEU A 296 -5.16 -0.14 -2.30
N LEU A 297 -5.29 -0.92 -3.36
CA LEU A 297 -4.96 -0.52 -4.71
C LEU A 297 -6.14 -0.76 -5.65
N GLY A 298 -6.41 0.21 -6.51
CA GLY A 298 -7.08 -0.06 -7.78
C GLY A 298 -6.14 -0.74 -8.78
N CYS A 299 -6.71 -1.24 -9.87
CA CYS A 299 -5.95 -1.67 -11.04
C CYS A 299 -6.56 -1.06 -12.30
N ALA A 300 -5.75 -0.38 -13.10
CA ALA A 300 -6.20 0.24 -14.32
C ALA A 300 -6.26 -0.76 -15.50
N PRO A 301 -6.95 -0.43 -16.61
CA PRO A 301 -7.11 -1.33 -17.75
C PRO A 301 -5.80 -1.71 -18.46
N ASP A 302 -4.71 -0.98 -18.24
CA ASP A 302 -3.35 -1.27 -18.73
C ASP A 302 -2.49 -2.04 -17.69
N GLY A 303 -3.03 -2.29 -16.49
CA GLY A 303 -2.35 -3.02 -15.42
C GLY A 303 -1.56 -2.13 -14.47
N HIS A 304 -1.58 -0.80 -14.66
CA HIS A 304 -0.94 0.12 -13.72
C HIS A 304 -1.64 0.10 -12.37
N ILE A 305 -0.85 0.37 -11.33
CA ILE A 305 -1.27 0.50 -9.94
C ILE A 305 -0.69 1.78 -9.40
N ALA A 306 -1.37 2.44 -8.47
CA ALA A 306 -0.93 3.74 -7.97
C ALA A 306 -0.59 4.66 -9.17
N SER A 307 0.63 5.17 -9.26
CA SER A 307 1.15 5.83 -10.48
C SER A 307 2.37 5.12 -11.08
N LEU A 308 2.42 3.79 -10.94
CA LEU A 308 3.43 2.93 -11.55
C LEU A 308 2.86 2.31 -12.83
N PHE A 309 3.35 2.77 -13.98
CA PHE A 309 2.82 2.38 -15.29
C PHE A 309 3.62 1.24 -15.96
N PRO A 310 2.97 0.44 -16.83
CA PRO A 310 3.68 -0.45 -17.73
C PRO A 310 4.76 0.29 -18.53
N ASN A 311 5.86 -0.39 -18.81
CA ASN A 311 6.99 0.13 -19.61
C ASN A 311 7.75 1.33 -19.00
N GLN A 312 7.41 1.81 -17.81
CA GLN A 312 8.22 2.79 -17.06
C GLN A 312 9.29 2.09 -16.22
N GLY A 313 10.24 1.46 -16.91
CA GLY A 313 11.18 0.53 -16.28
C GLY A 313 12.04 1.11 -15.15
N GLU A 314 12.32 2.41 -15.14
CA GLU A 314 13.05 3.06 -14.04
C GLU A 314 12.24 3.06 -12.75
N ALA A 315 11.01 3.59 -12.79
CA ALA A 315 10.09 3.58 -11.65
C ALA A 315 9.79 2.16 -11.13
N LEU A 316 9.63 1.18 -12.03
CA LEU A 316 9.39 -0.23 -11.65
C LEU A 316 10.62 -0.93 -11.06
N ARG A 317 11.83 -0.39 -11.26
CA ARG A 317 13.10 -0.95 -10.74
C ARG A 317 13.65 -0.19 -9.54
N GLU A 318 12.96 0.87 -9.08
CA GLU A 318 13.34 1.62 -7.88
C GLU A 318 13.36 0.69 -6.65
N LYS A 319 14.41 0.81 -5.83
CA LYS A 319 14.71 -0.11 -4.72
C LYS A 319 15.03 0.58 -3.39
N LEU A 320 15.36 1.87 -3.42
CA LEU A 320 15.89 2.64 -2.31
C LEU A 320 14.85 3.64 -1.82
N ALA A 321 14.29 4.44 -2.72
CA ALA A 321 13.28 5.44 -2.39
C ALA A 321 11.98 4.78 -1.93
N TRP A 322 11.33 5.39 -0.94
CA TRP A 322 10.00 5.01 -0.48
C TRP A 322 8.92 5.64 -1.35
N CYS A 323 9.13 6.88 -1.80
CA CYS A 323 8.26 7.62 -2.70
C CYS A 323 9.10 8.24 -3.83
N ILE A 324 8.56 8.27 -5.05
CA ILE A 324 9.23 8.88 -6.21
C ILE A 324 8.29 9.79 -6.99
N PRO A 325 8.82 10.80 -7.70
CA PRO A 325 8.05 11.53 -8.69
C PRO A 325 7.77 10.65 -9.91
N VAL A 326 6.66 10.93 -10.56
CA VAL A 326 6.32 10.41 -11.89
C VAL A 326 5.94 11.61 -12.74
N SER A 327 6.76 11.86 -13.76
CA SER A 327 6.47 12.87 -14.79
C SER A 327 6.06 12.20 -16.09
N LYS A 328 5.29 12.91 -16.92
CA LYS A 328 4.79 12.40 -18.21
C LYS A 328 3.99 11.11 -18.06
N ALA A 329 3.14 11.04 -17.04
CA ALA A 329 2.18 9.95 -16.91
C ALA A 329 1.37 9.81 -18.21
N PRO A 330 1.19 8.60 -18.76
CA PRO A 330 0.58 8.39 -20.07
C PRO A 330 -0.92 8.69 -20.11
N LEU A 331 -1.57 8.87 -18.95
CA LEU A 331 -2.99 9.13 -18.81
C LEU A 331 -3.24 10.11 -17.67
N GLY A 332 -4.22 11.01 -17.83
CA GLY A 332 -4.60 12.00 -16.80
C GLY A 332 -3.51 13.06 -16.56
N PRO A 333 -3.50 13.72 -15.38
CA PRO A 333 -2.43 14.66 -15.04
C PRO A 333 -1.06 14.01 -15.10
N GLU A 334 -0.13 14.70 -15.78
CA GLU A 334 1.19 14.18 -16.13
C GLU A 334 2.12 14.02 -14.92
N ASN A 335 1.98 14.91 -13.93
CA ASN A 335 2.84 14.99 -12.76
C ASN A 335 2.15 14.35 -11.56
N ARG A 336 2.85 13.41 -10.93
CA ARG A 336 2.34 12.60 -9.82
C ARG A 336 3.48 12.26 -8.86
N ILE A 337 3.12 11.79 -7.68
CA ILE A 337 4.02 11.05 -6.80
C ILE A 337 3.47 9.63 -6.60
N THR A 338 4.34 8.67 -6.29
CA THR A 338 3.91 7.29 -6.03
C THR A 338 4.81 6.60 -5.02
N LEU A 339 4.20 5.76 -4.17
CA LEU A 339 4.94 4.76 -3.42
C LEU A 339 5.59 3.77 -4.39
N THR A 340 6.79 3.32 -4.04
CA THR A 340 7.56 2.39 -4.87
C THR A 340 7.13 0.94 -4.65
N ILE A 341 7.45 0.06 -5.60
CA ILE A 341 7.16 -1.39 -5.49
C ILE A 341 7.67 -1.98 -4.16
N PRO A 342 8.92 -1.72 -3.69
CA PRO A 342 9.39 -2.21 -2.41
C PRO A 342 8.50 -1.81 -1.23
N VAL A 343 8.01 -0.57 -1.19
CA VAL A 343 7.11 -0.09 -0.13
C VAL A 343 5.77 -0.82 -0.20
N ILE A 344 5.18 -0.90 -1.40
CA ILE A 344 3.89 -1.55 -1.60
C ILE A 344 3.97 -3.03 -1.17
N CYS A 345 5.00 -3.74 -1.64
CA CYS A 345 5.23 -5.15 -1.35
C CYS A 345 5.60 -5.43 0.11
N HIS A 346 6.00 -4.42 0.88
CA HIS A 346 6.33 -4.57 2.30
C HIS A 346 5.11 -4.41 3.23
N ALA A 347 3.93 -4.02 2.71
CA ALA A 347 2.71 -3.99 3.51
C ALA A 347 2.35 -5.38 4.04
N ALA A 348 1.75 -5.44 5.24
CA ALA A 348 1.28 -6.70 5.84
C ALA A 348 0.18 -7.36 4.99
N ARG A 349 -0.64 -6.54 4.33
CA ARG A 349 -1.68 -6.95 3.39
C ARG A 349 -1.73 -5.96 2.23
N VAL A 350 -1.71 -6.47 1.00
CA VAL A 350 -1.99 -5.71 -0.22
C VAL A 350 -3.30 -6.21 -0.79
N VAL A 351 -4.23 -5.30 -1.05
CA VAL A 351 -5.56 -5.63 -1.54
C VAL A 351 -5.84 -4.87 -2.81
N PHE A 352 -6.10 -5.61 -3.87
CA PHE A 352 -6.61 -5.07 -5.12
C PHE A 352 -8.13 -5.04 -5.07
N VAL A 353 -8.72 -3.89 -5.35
CA VAL A 353 -10.16 -3.74 -5.52
C VAL A 353 -10.43 -3.31 -6.96
N VAL A 354 -11.04 -4.18 -7.75
CA VAL A 354 -11.11 -4.03 -9.20
C VAL A 354 -12.47 -4.48 -9.72
N GLU A 355 -13.21 -3.56 -10.31
CA GLU A 355 -14.60 -3.80 -10.72
C GLU A 355 -14.83 -3.38 -12.17
N GLY A 356 -15.81 -4.03 -12.79
CA GLY A 356 -16.34 -3.71 -14.09
C GLY A 356 -15.74 -4.57 -15.21
N LEU A 357 -16.58 -4.83 -16.20
CA LEU A 357 -16.25 -5.65 -17.38
C LEU A 357 -15.00 -5.16 -18.12
N THR A 358 -14.72 -3.86 -18.11
CA THR A 358 -13.55 -3.26 -18.78
C THR A 358 -12.22 -3.75 -18.19
N LYS A 359 -12.24 -4.40 -17.02
CA LYS A 359 -11.08 -4.96 -16.33
C LYS A 359 -10.81 -6.43 -16.69
N ALA A 360 -11.75 -7.14 -17.30
CA ALA A 360 -11.60 -8.57 -17.58
C ALA A 360 -10.36 -8.92 -18.42
N PRO A 361 -10.03 -8.20 -19.52
CA PRO A 361 -8.85 -8.52 -20.32
C PRO A 361 -7.54 -8.34 -19.56
N ILE A 362 -7.47 -7.32 -18.70
CA ILE A 362 -6.25 -7.02 -17.96
C ILE A 362 -6.07 -7.94 -16.76
N ILE A 363 -7.13 -8.27 -16.03
CA ILE A 363 -7.04 -9.25 -14.94
C ILE A 363 -6.62 -10.61 -15.49
N LYS A 364 -7.18 -11.04 -16.63
CA LYS A 364 -6.71 -12.24 -17.33
C LYS A 364 -5.21 -12.18 -17.58
N THR A 365 -4.73 -11.08 -18.12
CA THR A 365 -3.30 -10.89 -18.38
C THR A 365 -2.46 -10.95 -17.10
N ILE A 366 -2.91 -10.31 -16.02
CA ILE A 366 -2.20 -10.27 -14.74
C ILE A 366 -2.08 -11.66 -14.12
N MET A 367 -3.13 -12.48 -14.23
CA MET A 367 -3.22 -13.80 -13.61
C MET A 367 -2.57 -14.91 -14.46
N GLU A 368 -2.76 -14.89 -15.78
CA GLU A 368 -2.29 -15.95 -16.69
C GLU A 368 -0.94 -15.66 -17.35
N ARG A 369 -0.54 -14.38 -17.42
CA ARG A 369 0.68 -13.93 -18.12
C ARG A 369 1.54 -12.99 -17.27
N PRO A 370 1.93 -13.39 -16.04
CA PRO A 370 2.70 -12.54 -15.15
C PRO A 370 4.08 -12.16 -15.72
N GLU A 371 4.63 -12.95 -16.65
CA GLU A 371 5.90 -12.67 -17.34
C GLU A 371 5.89 -11.37 -18.15
N LYS A 372 4.71 -10.80 -18.44
CA LYS A 372 4.61 -9.46 -19.04
C LYS A 372 5.09 -8.34 -18.11
N GLY A 373 5.30 -8.63 -16.82
CA GLY A 373 5.90 -7.68 -15.87
C GLY A 373 5.02 -6.46 -15.64
N LEU A 374 3.69 -6.62 -15.66
CA LEU A 374 2.77 -5.54 -15.32
C LEU A 374 2.98 -5.13 -13.85
N PRO A 375 2.83 -3.85 -13.50
CA PRO A 375 3.02 -3.36 -12.12
C PRO A 375 2.21 -4.16 -11.08
N SER A 376 0.95 -4.44 -11.39
CA SER A 376 0.07 -5.32 -10.59
C SER A 376 0.58 -6.76 -10.47
N SER A 377 1.07 -7.37 -11.55
CA SER A 377 1.68 -8.71 -11.53
C SER A 377 2.94 -8.75 -10.67
N ILE A 378 3.79 -7.73 -10.74
CA ILE A 378 5.00 -7.63 -9.91
C ILE A 378 4.61 -7.65 -8.43
N VAL A 379 3.61 -6.88 -8.02
CA VAL A 379 3.13 -6.89 -6.63
C VAL A 379 2.54 -8.25 -6.24
N ASN A 380 1.78 -8.86 -7.16
CA ASN A 380 1.18 -10.18 -6.96
C ASN A 380 2.23 -11.26 -6.65
N GLU A 381 3.40 -11.19 -7.29
CA GLU A 381 4.48 -12.18 -7.14
C GLU A 381 5.45 -11.86 -6.00
N THR A 382 5.68 -10.58 -5.70
CA THR A 382 6.80 -10.14 -4.85
C THR A 382 6.39 -9.62 -3.48
N ALA A 383 5.09 -9.37 -3.24
CA ALA A 383 4.62 -8.93 -1.93
C ALA A 383 4.96 -9.97 -0.84
N VAL A 384 5.51 -9.47 0.27
CA VAL A 384 5.86 -10.29 1.44
C VAL A 384 4.61 -10.60 2.29
N GLY A 385 3.68 -9.66 2.31
CA GLY A 385 2.37 -9.81 2.94
C GLY A 385 1.39 -10.62 2.09
N LYS A 386 0.15 -10.71 2.57
CA LYS A 386 -0.91 -11.38 1.82
C LYS A 386 -1.40 -10.48 0.68
N VAL A 387 -1.52 -11.04 -0.52
CA VAL A 387 -2.19 -10.40 -1.65
C VAL A 387 -3.59 -10.97 -1.80
N SER A 388 -4.59 -10.10 -1.91
CA SER A 388 -5.96 -10.49 -2.22
C SER A 388 -6.60 -9.54 -3.22
N TRP A 389 -7.48 -10.08 -4.06
CA TRP A 389 -8.25 -9.38 -5.07
C TRP A 389 -9.73 -9.46 -4.69
N PHE A 390 -10.39 -8.31 -4.64
CA PHE A 390 -11.82 -8.15 -4.46
C PHE A 390 -12.37 -7.59 -5.76
N VAL A 391 -13.17 -8.41 -6.45
CA VAL A 391 -13.62 -8.13 -7.81
C VAL A 391 -15.09 -8.43 -7.97
N ASP A 392 -15.76 -7.78 -8.91
CA ASP A 392 -17.07 -8.24 -9.36
C ASP A 392 -16.93 -9.41 -10.34
N ASP A 393 -18.01 -10.16 -10.58
CA ASP A 393 -18.02 -11.26 -11.54
C ASP A 393 -17.71 -10.76 -12.96
N ALA A 394 -18.11 -9.53 -13.29
CA ALA A 394 -17.85 -8.91 -14.59
C ALA A 394 -16.34 -8.74 -14.87
N ALA A 395 -15.56 -8.37 -13.86
CA ALA A 395 -14.10 -8.25 -13.97
C ALA A 395 -13.39 -9.60 -14.15
N LEU A 396 -14.06 -10.74 -13.95
CA LEU A 396 -13.52 -12.08 -14.18
C LEU A 396 -14.04 -12.76 -15.45
N ASN A 397 -14.85 -12.08 -16.26
CA ASN A 397 -15.55 -12.69 -17.39
C ASN A 397 -14.64 -13.40 -18.42
N ASP A 398 -13.37 -12.97 -18.54
CA ASP A 398 -12.41 -13.56 -19.49
C ASP A 398 -11.50 -14.64 -18.86
N LEU A 399 -11.70 -14.96 -17.57
CA LEU A 399 -10.93 -15.91 -16.76
C LEU A 399 -11.77 -17.15 -16.43
N TYR A 400 -11.33 -18.31 -16.92
CA TYR A 400 -12.07 -19.56 -16.76
C TYR A 400 -11.47 -20.50 -15.70
N ASP A 401 -10.14 -20.48 -15.53
CA ASP A 401 -9.41 -21.43 -14.68
C ASP A 401 -8.90 -20.79 -13.38
N ILE A 402 -9.77 -20.04 -12.68
CA ILE A 402 -9.39 -19.33 -11.46
C ILE A 402 -10.14 -19.87 -10.23
N THR A 403 -9.38 -20.13 -9.15
CA THR A 403 -9.98 -20.57 -7.88
C THR A 403 -10.55 -19.36 -7.13
N LYS A 404 -11.86 -19.14 -7.25
CA LYS A 404 -12.60 -18.16 -6.45
C LYS A 404 -12.74 -18.66 -5.01
N LYS A 405 -12.55 -17.77 -4.03
CA LYS A 405 -12.86 -18.03 -2.63
C LYS A 405 -14.15 -17.32 -2.23
N LYS A 406 -14.96 -17.98 -1.41
CA LYS A 406 -16.08 -17.33 -0.73
C LYS A 406 -15.52 -16.40 0.35
N TYR A 407 -15.93 -15.14 0.34
CA TYR A 407 -15.63 -14.21 1.42
C TYR A 407 -16.46 -14.56 2.65
N LYS A 408 -15.87 -14.42 3.84
CA LYS A 408 -16.56 -14.61 5.11
C LYS A 408 -16.37 -13.35 5.92
N TYR A 409 -17.49 -12.74 6.30
CA TYR A 409 -17.53 -11.56 7.14
C TYR A 409 -17.04 -11.88 8.55
N LEU A 410 -16.17 -11.03 9.09
CA LEU A 410 -15.48 -11.27 10.37
C LEU A 410 -15.75 -10.21 11.43
N SER A 411 -16.07 -8.97 11.02
CA SER A 411 -16.19 -7.83 11.93
C SER A 411 -17.54 -7.12 11.82
N ILE A 412 -18.18 -7.16 10.66
CA ILE A 412 -19.57 -6.69 10.47
C ILE A 412 -20.51 -7.88 10.21
N PRO A 413 -21.82 -7.75 10.50
CA PRO A 413 -22.81 -8.73 10.08
C PRO A 413 -22.81 -8.89 8.54
N GLU A 414 -22.98 -10.13 8.05
CA GLU A 414 -23.12 -10.36 6.60
C GLU A 414 -24.38 -9.62 6.08
N PRO A 415 -24.23 -8.74 5.07
CA PRO A 415 -25.36 -7.99 4.53
C PRO A 415 -26.43 -8.91 3.91
N ASP A 416 -27.70 -8.55 4.09
CA ASP A 416 -28.84 -9.26 3.51
C ASP A 416 -29.27 -8.63 2.18
N HIS A 417 -28.58 -9.00 1.10
CA HIS A 417 -28.91 -8.54 -0.27
C HIS A 417 -30.17 -9.21 -0.87
N SER A 418 -30.92 -10.00 -0.10
CA SER A 418 -32.16 -10.61 -0.59
C SER A 418 -33.31 -9.60 -0.74
N LYS A 419 -33.19 -8.42 -0.11
CA LYS A 419 -34.22 -7.37 -0.10
C LYS A 419 -34.08 -6.35 -1.23
N ASP A 420 -32.86 -6.11 -1.72
CA ASP A 420 -32.59 -5.11 -2.76
C ASP A 420 -33.19 -5.51 -4.13
N LYS A 421 -33.47 -6.81 -4.34
CA LYS A 421 -34.15 -7.32 -5.55
C LYS A 421 -35.64 -6.93 -5.66
N GLN A 422 -36.25 -6.35 -4.63
CA GLN A 422 -37.66 -5.95 -4.66
C GLN A 422 -37.87 -4.47 -5.00
N GLU A 423 -36.86 -3.61 -4.88
CA GLU A 423 -37.02 -2.17 -5.15
C GLU A 423 -36.68 -1.75 -6.59
N GLU A 424 -36.03 -2.60 -7.38
CA GLU A 424 -35.75 -2.35 -8.81
C GLU A 424 -36.89 -2.74 -9.77
N GLN A 425 -38.04 -3.21 -9.25
CA GLN A 425 -39.22 -3.58 -10.06
C GLN A 425 -40.45 -2.68 -9.87
N VAL A 426 -40.31 -1.48 -9.29
CA VAL A 426 -41.44 -0.56 -9.08
C VAL A 426 -41.34 0.71 -9.93
#